data_AF-A0A2R6NWK9-F1
#
_entry.id   AF-A0A2R6NWK9-F1
#
_cell.length_a   1.000
_cell.length_b   1.000
_cell.length_c   1.000
_cell.angle_alpha   90.00
_cell.angle_beta   90.00
_cell.angle_gamma   90.00
#
_symmetry.space_group_name_H-M   'P 1'
#
loop_
_entity.id
_entity.type
_entity.pdbx_description
1 polymer ?
#
loop_
_entity_poly.entity_id
_entity_poly.type
_entity_poly.pdbx_seq_one_letter_code
_entity_poly.pdbx_strand_id
1 'polypeptide(L)'
;MHRDHVPEVPTACRLLASTPVAMNQGFIRYPPHHPLPDSVLDISLKDIQIFTVQGHPEFTKSIVDTIVDAREAAGVFDKATAEGARERSTWRNDGVSVIAKVIWGVLGVAPETS
;
A
#
# COMPACT_ATOMS: atom_id res chain seq x y z
N MET A 1 -4.03 0.46 -9.17
CA MET A 1 -4.97 0.63 -10.30
C MET A 1 -5.66 1.97 -10.12
N HIS A 2 -4.98 3.05 -10.51
CA HIS A 2 -5.48 4.41 -10.35
C HIS A 2 -4.97 5.23 -11.55
N ARG A 3 -5.77 6.20 -12.00
CA ARG A 3 -5.40 7.11 -13.09
C ARG A 3 -4.57 8.28 -12.56
N ASP A 4 -4.87 8.71 -11.33
CA ASP A 4 -4.14 9.74 -10.62
C ASP A 4 -3.05 9.09 -9.76
N HIS A 5 -1.90 9.72 -9.64
CA HIS A 5 -0.83 9.29 -8.74
C HIS A 5 -0.23 10.50 -8.06
N VAL A 6 0.35 10.30 -6.87
CA VAL A 6 1.08 11.34 -6.15
C VAL A 6 2.56 11.16 -6.46
N PRO A 7 3.19 12.00 -7.32
CA PRO A 7 4.56 11.75 -7.79
C PRO A 7 5.62 12.03 -6.71
N GLU A 8 5.31 12.88 -5.74
CA GLU A 8 6.24 13.35 -4.71
C GLU A 8 5.68 13.12 -3.30
N VAL A 9 6.57 13.07 -2.31
CA VAL A 9 6.16 12.92 -0.90
C VAL A 9 5.89 14.31 -0.34
N PRO A 10 4.70 14.59 0.21
CA PRO A 10 4.40 15.88 0.80
C PRO A 10 5.36 16.23 1.96
N THR A 11 5.56 17.52 2.21
CA THR A 11 6.41 17.98 3.33
C THR A 11 5.94 17.41 4.67
N ALA A 12 6.89 17.16 5.58
CA ALA A 12 6.67 16.54 6.89
C ALA A 12 6.12 15.10 6.84
N CYS A 13 6.02 14.48 5.67
CA CYS A 13 5.67 13.07 5.53
C CYS A 13 6.93 12.21 5.31
N ARG A 14 6.87 10.95 5.72
CA ARG A 14 7.92 9.96 5.53
C ARG A 14 7.47 8.92 4.51
N LEU A 15 8.26 8.74 3.46
CA LEU A 15 8.03 7.74 2.42
C LEU A 15 8.06 6.32 3.02
N LEU A 16 7.12 5.48 2.62
CA LEU A 16 7.09 4.05 2.99
C LEU A 16 7.83 3.18 1.99
N ALA A 17 7.62 3.40 0.69
CA ALA A 17 8.25 2.62 -0.36
C ALA A 17 8.23 3.35 -1.71
N SER A 18 9.14 2.96 -2.60
CA SER A 18 9.25 3.47 -3.97
C SER A 18 9.66 2.35 -4.93
N THR A 19 9.35 2.55 -6.20
CA THR A 19 9.80 1.73 -7.33
C THR A 19 10.29 2.64 -8.45
N PRO A 20 11.06 2.14 -9.44
CA PRO A 20 11.53 2.97 -10.55
C PRO A 20 10.42 3.66 -11.36
N VAL A 21 9.19 3.13 -11.34
CA VAL A 21 8.04 3.66 -12.09
C VAL A 21 7.02 4.38 -11.22
N ALA A 22 7.11 4.25 -9.90
CA ALA A 22 6.23 4.89 -8.93
C ALA A 22 7.04 5.24 -7.68
N MET A 23 7.43 6.51 -7.59
CA MET A 23 8.33 7.02 -6.56
C MET A 23 7.67 7.15 -5.18
N ASN A 24 6.34 7.15 -5.13
CA ASN A 24 5.57 7.20 -3.90
C ASN A 24 4.54 6.07 -3.90
N GLN A 25 4.84 4.98 -3.19
CA GLN A 25 3.91 3.87 -2.96
C GLN A 25 3.05 4.09 -1.71
N GLY A 26 3.25 5.20 -0.99
CA GLY A 26 2.61 5.50 0.29
C GLY A 26 3.56 6.27 1.22
N PHE A 27 2.99 6.99 2.17
CA PHE A 27 3.71 7.75 3.18
C PHE A 27 2.95 7.77 4.50
N ILE A 28 3.69 8.09 5.56
CA ILE A 28 3.11 8.39 6.88
C ILE A 28 3.38 9.81 7.31
N ARG A 29 2.57 10.33 8.23
CA ARG A 29 2.82 11.60 8.93
C ARG A 29 2.53 11.42 10.42
N TYR A 30 3.42 11.92 11.27
CA TYR A 30 3.19 12.07 12.70
C TYR A 30 2.51 13.43 13.00
N PRO A 31 1.83 13.59 14.14
CA PRO A 31 1.31 14.88 14.57
C PRO A 31 2.40 15.96 14.59
N PRO A 32 2.04 17.24 14.36
CA PRO A 32 2.98 18.34 14.56
C PRO A 32 3.60 18.29 15.97
N HIS A 33 4.91 18.51 16.07
CA HIS A 33 5.70 18.46 17.31
C HIS A 33 5.83 17.07 17.96
N HIS A 34 5.31 16.00 17.35
CA HIS A 34 5.61 14.64 17.78
C HIS A 34 7.08 14.30 17.44
N PRO A 35 7.88 13.78 18.40
CA PRO A 35 9.26 13.42 18.14
C PRO A 35 9.33 12.26 17.16
N LEU A 36 10.06 12.45 16.06
CA LEU A 36 10.26 11.37 15.10
C LEU A 36 11.03 10.23 15.77
N PRO A 37 10.62 8.97 15.57
CA PRO A 37 11.32 7.84 16.14
C PRO A 37 12.70 7.67 15.49
N ASP A 38 13.73 7.54 16.32
CA ASP A 38 15.13 7.34 15.89
C ASP A 38 15.34 5.92 15.35
N SER A 39 14.55 4.95 15.82
CA SER A 39 14.58 3.54 15.39
C SER A 39 13.21 3.02 15.00
N VAL A 40 13.19 2.00 14.13
CA VAL A 40 11.96 1.28 13.79
C VAL A 40 11.35 0.53 14.97
N LEU A 41 12.15 0.22 15.99
CA LEU A 41 11.69 -0.44 17.22
C LEU A 41 10.89 0.49 18.12
N ASP A 42 11.07 1.80 17.96
CA ASP A 42 10.41 2.83 18.77
C ASP A 42 9.10 3.32 18.12
N ILE A 43 8.72 2.75 16.98
CA ILE A 43 7.49 3.15 16.27
C ILE A 43 6.27 2.62 17.01
N SER A 44 5.57 3.52 17.68
CA SER A 44 4.17 3.32 18.07
C SER A 44 3.26 3.58 16.86
N LEU A 45 2.49 2.57 16.43
CA LEU A 45 1.53 2.76 15.34
C LEU A 45 0.46 3.80 15.67
N LYS A 46 0.09 3.94 16.95
CA LYS A 46 -0.91 4.90 17.43
C LYS A 46 -0.47 6.36 17.27
N ASP A 47 0.82 6.58 17.08
CA ASP A 47 1.40 7.92 16.93
C ASP A 47 1.34 8.38 15.46
N ILE A 48 0.99 7.51 14.53
CA ILE A 48 0.82 7.85 13.11
C ILE A 48 -0.50 8.58 12.94
N GLN A 49 -0.45 9.83 12.47
CA GLN A 49 -1.64 10.65 12.20
C GLN A 49 -2.20 10.41 10.79
N ILE A 50 -1.32 10.25 9.80
CA ILE A 50 -1.68 9.96 8.42
C ILE A 50 -0.96 8.70 8.00
N PHE A 51 -1.69 7.76 7.42
CA PHE A 51 -1.16 6.56 6.78
C PHE A 51 -1.75 6.47 5.37
N THR A 52 -0.90 6.32 4.35
CA THR A 52 -1.34 6.19 2.96
C THR A 52 -0.65 5.02 2.27
N VAL A 53 -1.36 4.42 1.32
CA VAL A 53 -0.83 3.44 0.38
C VAL A 53 -1.38 3.77 -1.00
N GLN A 54 -0.53 3.68 -2.02
CA GLN A 54 -0.93 3.90 -3.40
C GLN A 54 -1.53 2.64 -4.03
N GLY A 55 -1.13 1.46 -3.53
CA GLY A 55 -1.69 0.17 -3.91
C GLY A 55 -3.04 -0.11 -3.26
N HIS A 56 -3.61 -1.26 -3.59
CA HIS A 56 -4.89 -1.75 -3.06
C HIS A 56 -4.66 -2.98 -2.17
N PRO A 57 -4.28 -2.80 -0.89
CA PRO A 57 -4.09 -3.92 0.04
C PRO A 57 -5.38 -4.73 0.26
N GLU A 58 -6.54 -4.17 -0.07
CA GLU A 58 -7.85 -4.80 -0.01
C GLU A 58 -8.14 -5.73 -1.21
N PHE A 59 -7.36 -5.65 -2.30
CA PHE A 59 -7.60 -6.45 -3.49
C PHE A 59 -7.17 -7.91 -3.28
N THR A 60 -8.12 -8.81 -3.51
CA THR A 60 -7.89 -10.25 -3.55
C THR A 60 -7.49 -10.71 -4.95
N LYS A 61 -7.00 -11.94 -5.07
CA LYS A 61 -6.69 -12.55 -6.37
C LYS A 61 -7.87 -12.48 -7.34
N SER A 62 -9.07 -12.84 -6.91
CA SER A 62 -10.27 -12.84 -7.76
C SER A 62 -10.61 -11.44 -8.31
N ILE A 63 -10.43 -10.40 -7.49
CA ILE A 63 -10.62 -9.01 -7.92
C ILE A 63 -9.57 -8.64 -8.97
N VAL A 64 -8.29 -8.92 -8.70
CA VAL A 64 -7.20 -8.60 -9.63
C VAL A 64 -7.34 -9.34 -10.95
N ASP A 65 -7.63 -10.64 -10.93
CA ASP A 65 -7.84 -11.45 -12.14
C ASP A 65 -8.97 -10.86 -13.00
N THR A 66 -10.12 -10.55 -12.39
CA THR A 66 -11.27 -9.94 -13.09
C THR A 66 -10.90 -8.61 -13.74
N ILE A 67 -10.11 -7.78 -13.05
CA ILE A 67 -9.63 -6.51 -13.57
C ILE A 67 -8.68 -6.72 -14.75
N VAL A 68 -7.74 -7.67 -14.66
CA VAL A 68 -6.79 -7.97 -15.72
C VAL A 68 -7.53 -8.43 -16.98
N ASP A 69 -8.45 -9.38 -16.84
CA ASP A 69 -9.22 -9.91 -17.96
C ASP A 69 -10.06 -8.82 -18.64
N ALA A 70 -10.74 -7.98 -17.87
CA ALA A 70 -11.54 -6.88 -18.41
C ALA A 70 -10.68 -5.83 -19.14
N ARG A 71 -9.47 -5.54 -18.64
CA ARG A 71 -8.56 -4.54 -19.22
C ARG A 71 -7.85 -5.04 -20.46
N GLU A 72 -7.51 -6.32 -20.52
CA GLU A 72 -7.00 -6.97 -21.73
C GLU A 72 -8.09 -6.99 -22.82
N ALA A 73 -9.31 -7.41 -22.48
CA ALA A 73 -10.43 -7.44 -23.43
C ALA A 73 -10.77 -6.05 -24.01
N ALA A 74 -10.60 -5.00 -23.21
CA ALA A 74 -10.76 -3.61 -23.65
C ALA A 74 -9.55 -3.03 -24.42
N GLY A 75 -8.48 -3.82 -24.61
CA GLY A 75 -7.25 -3.39 -25.26
C GLY A 75 -6.40 -2.39 -24.46
N VAL A 76 -6.70 -2.22 -23.16
CA VAL A 76 -5.95 -1.32 -22.27
C VAL A 76 -4.66 -1.99 -21.80
N PHE A 77 -4.71 -3.30 -21.55
CA PHE A 77 -3.52 -4.12 -21.28
C PHE A 77 -3.17 -4.93 -22.51
N ASP A 78 -1.89 -4.95 -22.88
CA ASP A 78 -1.40 -5.90 -23.86
C ASP A 78 -1.32 -7.32 -23.26
N LYS A 79 -1.23 -8.31 -24.15
CA LYS A 79 -1.20 -9.73 -23.78
C LYS A 79 -0.05 -10.05 -22.82
N ALA A 80 1.13 -9.49 -23.06
CA ALA A 80 2.32 -9.72 -22.24
C ALA A 80 2.14 -9.19 -20.81
N THR A 81 1.53 -8.01 -20.65
CA THR A 81 1.21 -7.42 -19.35
C THR A 81 0.17 -8.27 -18.60
N ALA A 82 -0.87 -8.73 -19.31
CA ALA A 82 -1.90 -9.57 -18.73
C ALA A 82 -1.35 -10.94 -18.29
N GLU A 83 -0.54 -11.59 -19.13
CA GLU A 83 0.14 -12.85 -18.80
C GLU A 83 1.08 -12.69 -17.60
N GLY A 84 1.89 -11.63 -17.58
CA GLY A 84 2.77 -11.35 -16.44
C GLY A 84 1.99 -11.11 -15.15
N ALA A 85 0.81 -10.47 -15.21
CA ALA A 85 -0.04 -10.33 -14.04
C ALA A 85 -0.58 -11.70 -13.55
N ARG A 86 -0.98 -12.58 -14.47
CA ARG A 86 -1.45 -13.95 -14.15
C ARG A 86 -0.35 -14.81 -13.54
N GLU A 87 0.87 -14.75 -14.06
CA GLU A 87 2.04 -15.45 -13.51
C GLU A 87 2.33 -15.07 -12.04
N ARG A 88 2.13 -13.79 -11.70
CA ARG A 88 2.33 -13.26 -10.35
C ARG A 88 1.12 -13.36 -9.45
N SER A 89 -0.01 -13.86 -9.95
CA SER A 89 -1.30 -13.84 -9.23
C SER A 89 -1.31 -14.69 -7.94
N THR A 90 -0.38 -15.63 -7.81
CA THR A 90 -0.21 -16.49 -6.62
C THR A 90 0.90 -16.02 -5.69
N TRP A 91 1.59 -14.92 -6.03
CA TRP A 91 2.62 -14.36 -5.16
C TRP A 91 2.01 -13.89 -3.85
N ARG A 92 2.83 -13.94 -2.80
CA ARG A 92 2.43 -13.49 -1.47
C ARG A 92 1.89 -12.05 -1.53
N ASN A 93 0.71 -11.85 -0.95
CA ASN A 93 0.08 -10.56 -0.75
C ASN A 93 -0.09 -10.31 0.75
N ASP A 94 0.46 -9.20 1.22
CA ASP A 94 0.49 -8.82 2.64
C ASP A 94 -0.63 -7.85 3.05
N GLY A 95 -1.59 -7.59 2.15
CA GLY A 95 -2.70 -6.68 2.37
C GLY A 95 -3.55 -7.03 3.59
N VAL A 96 -4.04 -8.28 3.68
CA VAL A 96 -4.84 -8.74 4.81
C VAL A 96 -3.98 -9.09 6.03
N SER A 97 -2.85 -9.77 5.83
CA SER A 97 -2.05 -10.34 6.93
C SER A 97 -1.20 -9.31 7.67
N VAL A 98 -0.78 -8.23 6.99
CA VAL A 98 0.11 -7.20 7.52
C VAL A 98 -0.56 -5.82 7.48
N ILE A 99 -0.96 -5.34 6.29
CA ILE A 99 -1.42 -3.95 6.15
C ILE A 99 -2.72 -3.70 6.93
N ALA A 100 -3.66 -4.66 6.92
CA ALA A 100 -4.88 -4.53 7.73
C ALA A 100 -4.55 -4.36 9.23
N LYS A 101 -3.60 -5.14 9.77
CA LYS A 101 -3.17 -5.01 11.17
C LYS A 101 -2.52 -3.65 11.46
N VAL A 102 -1.72 -3.14 10.52
CA VAL A 102 -1.13 -1.80 10.63
C VAL A 102 -2.23 -0.74 10.69
N ILE A 103 -3.21 -0.79 9.80
CA ILE A 103 -4.35 0.14 9.79
C ILE A 103 -5.09 0.11 11.13
N TRP A 104 -5.42 -1.07 11.64
CA TRP A 104 -6.07 -1.19 12.96
C TRP A 104 -5.19 -0.67 14.11
N GLY A 105 -3.88 -0.88 14.02
CA GLY A 105 -2.90 -0.38 15.00
C GLY A 105 -2.83 1.15 15.00
N VAL A 106 -2.84 1.77 13.82
CA VAL A 106 -2.89 3.24 13.65
C VAL A 106 -4.18 3.82 14.21
N LEU A 107 -5.31 3.14 13.97
CA LEU A 107 -6.61 3.52 14.55
C LEU A 107 -6.69 3.27 16.07
N GLY A 108 -5.70 2.61 16.67
CA GLY A 108 -5.66 2.31 18.09
C GLY A 108 -6.62 1.22 18.56
N VAL A 109 -7.17 0.43 17.63
CA VAL A 109 -8.18 -0.61 17.90
C VAL A 109 -7.72 -2.02 17.51
N ALA A 110 -6.42 -2.21 17.24
CA ALA A 110 -5.87 -3.54 17.01
C ALA A 110 -6.14 -4.42 18.25
N PRO A 111 -6.61 -5.67 18.06
CA PRO A 111 -6.71 -6.61 19.17
C PRO A 111 -5.33 -6.80 19.79
N GLU A 112 -5.25 -6.78 21.13
CA GLU A 112 -4.02 -7.14 21.83
C GLU A 112 -3.62 -8.55 21.37
N THR A 113 -2.46 -8.66 20.73
CA THR A 113 -1.95 -9.93 20.23
C THR A 113 -1.64 -10.82 21.43
N SER A 114 -2.40 -11.90 21.61
CA SER A 114 -2.00 -13.05 22.43
C SER A 114 -0.86 -13.82 21.76
#